data_AF-A0AAV2F2S9-F1
#
_entry.id   AF-A0AAV2F2S9-F1
#
_cell.length_a   1.000
_cell.length_b   1.000
_cell.length_c   1.000
_cell.angle_alpha   90.00
_cell.angle_beta   90.00
_cell.angle_gamma   90.00
#
_symmetry.space_group_name_H-M   'P 1'
#
loop_
_entity.id
_entity.type
_entity.pdbx_description
1 polymer ?
#
loop_
_entity_poly.entity_id
_entity_poly.type
_entity_poly.pdbx_seq_one_letter_code
_entity_poly.pdbx_strand_id
1 'polypeptide(L)'
;MGRGRVQLRRIENKISRQVTFSKRRSGLLKKANEISVLCDADVALIVFSTKGKLFEYSSDSSMDTILERYENYSYAERHQLPINDPHLQSGRWSMECPKLMSRIEVLQRTIRNLAGEEIDPMSLRELQQLEQQIDTALKRVRSRKNQLFHESISELQKKERSLSEQNGVLSKKLKHNEKESSTGDEDEQSEQQQQQQQSNGEMGLSQQYFVPPQPMQIQRQLGAASTSKTTQQQQQIPLWMLPFVHE
;
A
#
# COMPACT_ATOMS: atom_id res chain seq x y z
N MET A 1 -57.41 8.42 -53.49
CA MET A 1 -56.91 7.03 -53.33
C MET A 1 -56.74 6.75 -51.84
N GLY A 2 -57.68 6.05 -51.19
CA GLY A 2 -57.64 5.79 -49.74
C GLY A 2 -56.57 4.78 -49.32
N ARG A 3 -56.21 4.78 -48.03
CA ARG A 3 -55.33 3.77 -47.43
C ARG A 3 -56.11 2.45 -47.24
N GLY A 4 -55.73 1.41 -47.97
CA GLY A 4 -56.25 0.04 -47.75
C GLY A 4 -55.59 -0.66 -46.57
N ARG A 5 -56.30 -1.63 -45.96
CA ARG A 5 -55.75 -2.51 -44.91
C ARG A 5 -54.69 -3.44 -45.52
N VAL A 6 -53.56 -3.61 -44.82
CA VAL A 6 -52.45 -4.47 -45.24
C VAL A 6 -52.22 -5.55 -44.19
N GLN A 7 -51.93 -6.78 -44.62
CA GLN A 7 -51.57 -7.88 -43.72
C GLN A 7 -50.20 -7.66 -43.07
N LEU A 8 -50.05 -8.01 -41.79
CA LEU A 8 -48.77 -7.96 -41.07
C LEU A 8 -47.89 -9.17 -41.42
N ARG A 9 -47.29 -9.12 -42.61
CA ARG A 9 -46.28 -10.07 -43.09
C ARG A 9 -45.24 -9.34 -43.93
N ARG A 10 -44.13 -10.01 -44.24
CA ARG A 10 -43.10 -9.48 -45.16
C ARG A 10 -43.74 -9.14 -46.51
N ILE A 11 -43.47 -7.94 -47.02
CA ILE A 11 -43.90 -7.53 -48.36
C ILE A 11 -42.92 -8.11 -49.37
N GLU A 12 -43.35 -9.01 -50.24
CA GLU A 12 -42.46 -9.70 -51.19
C GLU A 12 -41.93 -8.77 -52.30
N ASN A 13 -42.83 -7.95 -52.87
CA ASN A 13 -42.46 -6.98 -53.90
C ASN A 13 -41.43 -5.97 -53.37
N LYS A 14 -40.24 -5.95 -53.97
CA LYS A 14 -39.10 -5.12 -53.56
C LYS A 14 -39.40 -3.61 -53.62
N ILE A 15 -40.11 -3.15 -54.66
CA ILE A 15 -40.46 -1.73 -54.84
C ILE A 15 -41.45 -1.29 -53.77
N SER A 16 -42.54 -2.05 -53.61
CA SER A 16 -43.56 -1.77 -52.59
C SER A 16 -42.97 -1.83 -51.18
N ARG A 17 -42.04 -2.76 -50.92
CA ARG A 17 -41.33 -2.86 -49.64
C ARG A 17 -40.44 -1.64 -49.38
N GLN A 18 -39.70 -1.16 -50.38
CA GLN A 18 -38.83 0.02 -50.25
C GLN A 18 -39.64 1.30 -49.95
N VAL A 19 -40.74 1.51 -50.69
CA VAL A 19 -41.62 2.66 -50.49
C VAL A 19 -42.29 2.57 -49.10
N THR A 20 -42.74 1.38 -48.71
CA THR A 20 -43.37 1.16 -47.40
C THR A 20 -42.37 1.35 -46.26
N PHE A 21 -41.15 0.84 -46.38
CA PHE A 21 -40.07 1.05 -45.42
C PHE A 21 -39.83 2.55 -45.21
N SER A 22 -39.69 3.30 -46.30
CA SER A 22 -39.44 4.74 -46.23
C SER A 22 -40.58 5.48 -45.50
N LYS A 23 -41.84 5.17 -45.84
CA LYS A 23 -43.01 5.79 -45.20
C LYS A 23 -43.17 5.37 -43.73
N ARG A 24 -43.02 4.08 -43.41
CA ARG A 24 -43.18 3.57 -42.03
C ARG A 24 -42.05 4.02 -41.13
N ARG A 25 -40.80 4.01 -41.60
CA ARG A 25 -39.64 4.52 -40.86
C ARG A 25 -39.83 5.99 -40.48
N SER A 26 -40.22 6.83 -41.44
CA SER A 26 -40.53 8.24 -41.16
C SER A 26 -41.70 8.40 -40.19
N GLY A 27 -42.74 7.56 -40.31
CA GLY A 27 -43.86 7.57 -39.36
C GLY A 27 -43.45 7.15 -37.94
N LEU A 28 -42.60 6.13 -37.82
CA LEU A 28 -42.09 5.64 -36.54
C LEU A 28 -41.21 6.68 -35.86
N LEU A 29 -40.32 7.34 -36.61
CA LEU A 29 -39.50 8.44 -36.10
C LEU A 29 -40.37 9.57 -35.55
N LYS A 30 -41.44 9.95 -36.27
CA LYS A 30 -42.39 10.95 -35.77
C LYS A 30 -43.03 10.53 -34.46
N LYS A 31 -43.41 9.26 -34.30
CA LYS A 31 -43.97 8.75 -33.05
C LYS A 31 -42.96 8.69 -31.91
N ALA A 32 -41.72 8.31 -32.18
CA ALA A 32 -40.64 8.35 -31.20
C ALA A 32 -40.40 9.79 -30.70
N ASN A 33 -40.39 10.77 -31.61
CA ASN A 33 -40.28 12.18 -31.27
C ASN A 33 -41.49 12.69 -30.46
N GLU A 34 -42.71 12.35 -30.87
CA GLU A 34 -43.91 12.69 -30.09
C GLU A 34 -43.82 12.16 -28.64
N ILE A 35 -43.40 10.91 -28.43
CA ILE A 35 -43.24 10.34 -27.08
C ILE A 35 -42.17 11.09 -26.30
N SER A 36 -41.02 11.35 -26.92
CA SER A 36 -39.92 12.04 -26.27
C SER A 36 -40.32 13.42 -25.77
N VAL A 37 -40.98 14.21 -26.63
CA VAL A 37 -41.41 15.58 -26.30
C VAL A 37 -42.60 15.62 -25.34
N LEU A 38 -43.61 14.76 -25.54
CA LEU A 38 -44.83 14.80 -24.73
C LEU A 38 -44.65 14.23 -23.32
N CYS A 39 -43.70 13.31 -23.14
CA CYS A 39 -43.51 12.60 -21.87
C CYS A 39 -42.14 12.88 -21.24
N ASP A 40 -41.34 13.80 -21.79
CA ASP A 40 -39.96 14.08 -21.35
C ASP A 40 -39.14 12.79 -21.19
N ALA A 41 -39.23 11.94 -22.21
CA ALA A 41 -38.63 10.61 -22.21
C ALA A 41 -37.44 10.56 -23.15
N ASP A 42 -36.37 9.91 -22.69
CA ASP A 42 -35.24 9.57 -23.55
C ASP A 42 -35.61 8.39 -24.45
N VAL A 43 -35.59 8.62 -25.77
CA VAL A 43 -36.00 7.63 -26.77
C VAL A 43 -34.93 7.51 -27.85
N ALA A 44 -34.38 6.31 -28.01
CA ALA A 44 -33.51 5.96 -29.12
C ALA A 44 -34.20 4.95 -30.06
N LEU A 45 -33.99 5.12 -31.38
CA LEU A 45 -34.50 4.22 -32.41
C LEU A 45 -33.39 3.90 -33.41
N ILE A 46 -33.10 2.61 -33.59
CA ILE A 46 -32.10 2.11 -34.54
C ILE A 46 -32.80 1.20 -35.56
N VAL A 47 -32.66 1.48 -36.84
CA VAL A 47 -33.28 0.71 -37.93
C VAL A 47 -32.26 0.39 -39.02
N PHE A 48 -31.99 -0.89 -39.22
CA PHE A 48 -31.20 -1.37 -40.35
C PHE A 48 -32.09 -1.74 -41.53
N SER A 49 -31.78 -1.21 -42.70
CA SER A 49 -32.41 -1.69 -43.94
C SER A 49 -31.88 -3.06 -44.34
N THR A 50 -32.58 -3.76 -45.22
CA THR A 50 -32.10 -5.05 -45.78
C THR A 50 -30.79 -4.93 -46.58
N LYS A 51 -30.33 -3.70 -46.87
CA LYS A 51 -29.04 -3.43 -47.51
C LYS A 51 -27.93 -3.09 -46.50
N GLY A 52 -28.20 -3.21 -45.20
CA GLY A 52 -27.26 -2.86 -44.13
C GLY A 52 -27.19 -1.36 -43.81
N LYS A 53 -27.87 -0.48 -44.57
CA LYS A 53 -27.88 0.96 -44.25
C LYS A 53 -28.55 1.21 -42.90
N LEU A 54 -27.83 1.89 -42.01
CA LEU A 54 -28.28 2.37 -40.71
C LEU A 54 -29.13 3.64 -40.87
N PHE A 55 -30.25 3.67 -40.13
CA PHE A 55 -31.05 4.85 -39.90
C PHE A 55 -31.33 4.94 -38.42
N GLU A 56 -31.00 6.07 -37.82
CA GLU A 56 -31.09 6.25 -36.37
C GLU A 56 -31.80 7.55 -36.01
N TYR A 57 -32.29 7.59 -34.78
CA TYR A 57 -32.90 8.75 -34.14
C TYR A 57 -32.63 8.66 -32.64
N SER A 58 -32.25 9.77 -32.02
CA SER A 58 -32.19 9.95 -30.57
C SER A 58 -33.00 11.19 -30.20
N SER A 59 -33.47 11.24 -28.95
CA SER A 59 -33.98 12.46 -28.31
C SER A 59 -32.87 13.49 -28.08
N ASP A 60 -33.12 14.52 -27.27
CA ASP A 60 -32.13 15.56 -26.97
C ASP A 60 -30.83 15.01 -26.33
N SER A 61 -30.92 13.86 -25.64
CA SER A 61 -29.78 13.05 -25.23
C SER A 61 -29.15 12.38 -26.45
N SER A 62 -27.81 12.42 -26.58
CA SER A 62 -27.13 11.79 -27.72
C SER A 62 -27.39 10.27 -27.76
N MET A 63 -27.27 9.68 -28.94
CA MET A 63 -27.40 8.22 -29.09
C MET A 63 -26.48 7.48 -28.12
N ASP A 64 -25.24 7.94 -27.99
CA ASP A 64 -24.23 7.34 -27.11
C ASP A 64 -24.66 7.37 -25.63
N THR A 65 -25.22 8.49 -25.16
CA THR A 65 -25.63 8.62 -23.76
C THR A 65 -26.84 7.76 -23.42
N ILE A 66 -27.78 7.60 -24.35
CA ILE A 66 -28.93 6.70 -24.15
C ILE A 66 -28.47 5.23 -24.16
N LEU A 67 -27.56 4.87 -25.07
CA LEU A 67 -27.00 3.51 -25.14
C LEU A 67 -26.17 3.18 -23.89
N GLU A 68 -25.33 4.10 -23.42
CA GLU A 68 -24.57 3.95 -22.18
C GLU A 68 -25.49 3.77 -20.98
N ARG A 69 -26.56 4.59 -20.87
CA ARG A 69 -27.56 4.44 -19.81
C ARG A 69 -28.24 3.07 -19.89
N TYR A 70 -28.63 2.62 -21.08
CA TYR A 70 -29.23 1.30 -21.27
C TYR A 70 -28.28 0.17 -20.85
N GLU A 71 -27.00 0.23 -21.25
CA GLU A 71 -25.99 -0.74 -20.86
C GLU A 71 -25.86 -0.81 -19.34
N ASN A 72 -25.76 0.34 -18.68
CA ASN A 72 -25.65 0.44 -17.21
C ASN A 72 -26.89 -0.12 -16.49
N TYR A 73 -28.10 0.18 -16.97
CA TYR A 73 -29.33 -0.37 -16.39
C TYR A 73 -29.46 -1.88 -16.63
N SER A 74 -29.16 -2.35 -17.84
CA SER A 74 -29.18 -3.78 -18.16
C SER A 74 -28.17 -4.57 -17.31
N TYR A 75 -27.06 -3.94 -16.93
CA TYR A 75 -26.05 -4.52 -16.05
C TYR A 75 -26.52 -4.59 -14.59
N ALA A 76 -27.21 -3.54 -14.11
CA ALA A 76 -27.80 -3.47 -12.77
C ALA A 76 -28.97 -4.45 -12.58
N GLU A 77 -29.79 -4.68 -13.60
CA GLU A 77 -30.89 -5.66 -13.56
C GLU A 77 -30.36 -7.10 -13.57
N ARG A 78 -29.30 -7.38 -14.33
CA ARG A 78 -28.60 -8.68 -14.32
C ARG A 78 -27.85 -8.97 -13.02
N HIS A 79 -27.63 -7.98 -12.15
CA HIS A 79 -27.07 -8.19 -10.80
C HIS A 79 -28.10 -8.71 -9.79
N GLN A 80 -29.40 -8.52 -10.04
CA GLN A 80 -30.47 -8.84 -9.08
C GLN A 80 -31.06 -10.24 -9.27
N LEU A 81 -30.74 -10.93 -10.37
CA LEU A 81 -31.20 -12.30 -10.60
C LEU A 81 -30.26 -13.31 -9.90
N PRO A 82 -30.80 -14.31 -9.19
CA PRO A 82 -30.00 -15.37 -8.60
C PRO A 82 -29.21 -16.11 -9.68
N ILE A 83 -27.89 -16.11 -9.53
CA ILE A 83 -26.90 -16.67 -10.46
C ILE A 83 -26.97 -18.20 -10.38
N ASN A 84 -27.54 -18.85 -11.40
CA ASN A 84 -27.41 -20.29 -11.61
C ASN A 84 -26.84 -20.66 -13.00
N ASP A 85 -26.50 -19.69 -13.85
CA ASP A 85 -25.97 -19.95 -15.20
C ASP A 85 -24.55 -19.35 -15.40
N PRO A 86 -23.50 -20.19 -15.54
CA PRO A 86 -22.12 -19.77 -15.82
C PRO A 86 -21.95 -19.01 -17.15
N HIS A 87 -22.84 -19.20 -18.12
CA HIS A 87 -22.71 -18.60 -19.45
C HIS A 87 -23.05 -17.09 -19.43
N LEU A 88 -23.93 -16.66 -18.51
CA LEU A 88 -24.31 -15.25 -18.34
C LEU A 88 -23.21 -14.42 -17.63
N GLN A 89 -22.32 -15.06 -16.87
CA GLN A 89 -21.15 -14.39 -16.28
C GLN A 89 -20.14 -13.95 -17.35
N SER A 90 -19.98 -14.74 -18.42
CA SER A 90 -18.98 -14.50 -19.46
C SER A 90 -19.21 -13.16 -20.20
N GLY A 91 -20.46 -12.83 -20.54
CA GLY A 91 -20.79 -11.56 -21.21
C GLY A 91 -20.64 -10.31 -20.32
N ARG A 92 -20.63 -10.49 -19.00
CA ARG A 92 -20.60 -9.44 -17.97
C ARG A 92 -19.22 -8.81 -17.79
N TRP A 93 -18.20 -9.64 -17.97
CA TRP A 93 -16.78 -9.28 -17.93
C TRP A 93 -16.23 -9.00 -19.33
N SER A 94 -16.98 -9.32 -20.39
CA SER A 94 -16.51 -9.29 -21.77
C SER A 94 -16.12 -7.91 -22.31
N MET A 95 -16.53 -6.80 -21.68
CA MET A 95 -16.22 -5.43 -22.17
C MET A 95 -15.38 -4.59 -21.19
N GLU A 96 -15.47 -4.83 -19.88
CA GLU A 96 -14.61 -4.18 -18.88
C GLU A 96 -13.28 -4.90 -18.69
N CYS A 97 -13.27 -6.25 -18.76
CA CYS A 97 -12.01 -7.00 -18.66
C CYS A 97 -11.06 -6.67 -19.81
N PRO A 98 -11.46 -6.53 -21.09
CA PRO A 98 -10.51 -6.16 -22.14
C PRO A 98 -9.87 -4.78 -21.92
N LYS A 99 -10.65 -3.78 -21.50
CA LYS A 99 -10.12 -2.44 -21.20
C LYS A 99 -9.12 -2.51 -20.04
N LEU A 100 -9.47 -3.19 -18.96
CA LEU A 100 -8.58 -3.35 -17.81
C LEU A 100 -7.33 -4.18 -18.16
N MET A 101 -7.50 -5.26 -18.91
CA MET A 101 -6.42 -6.13 -19.38
C MET A 101 -5.45 -5.35 -20.29
N SER A 102 -5.94 -4.55 -21.24
CA SER A 102 -5.08 -3.70 -22.06
C SER A 102 -4.27 -2.70 -21.22
N ARG A 103 -4.87 -2.17 -20.13
CA ARG A 103 -4.18 -1.24 -19.24
C ARG A 103 -3.12 -1.95 -18.41
N ILE A 104 -3.39 -3.17 -17.94
CA ILE A 104 -2.42 -4.02 -17.25
C ILE A 104 -1.25 -4.35 -18.19
N GLU A 105 -1.53 -4.72 -19.43
CA GLU A 105 -0.51 -5.07 -20.41
C GLU A 105 0.42 -3.90 -20.70
N VAL A 106 -0.12 -2.69 -20.91
CA VAL A 106 0.68 -1.48 -21.10
C VAL A 106 1.55 -1.17 -19.88
N LEU A 107 0.99 -1.29 -18.67
CA LEU A 107 1.75 -1.06 -17.43
C LEU A 107 2.86 -2.09 -17.23
N GLN A 108 2.57 -3.37 -17.46
CA GLN A 108 3.56 -4.44 -17.37
C GLN A 108 4.68 -4.26 -18.39
N ARG A 109 4.34 -3.90 -19.64
CA ARG A 109 5.33 -3.58 -20.67
C ARG A 109 6.19 -2.39 -20.27
N THR A 110 5.59 -1.35 -19.69
CA THR A 110 6.33 -0.19 -19.19
C THR A 110 7.31 -0.58 -18.07
N ILE A 111 6.92 -1.46 -17.16
CA ILE A 111 7.79 -1.98 -16.08
C ILE A 111 8.96 -2.77 -16.68
N ARG A 112 8.72 -3.66 -17.64
CA ARG A 112 9.77 -4.41 -18.34
C ARG A 112 10.76 -3.49 -19.04
N ASN A 113 10.25 -2.51 -19.79
CA ASN A 113 11.10 -1.51 -20.45
C ASN A 113 11.96 -0.74 -19.42
N LEU A 114 11.37 -0.28 -18.31
CA LEU A 114 12.10 0.40 -17.23
C LEU A 114 13.14 -0.51 -16.55
N ALA A 115 12.92 -1.82 -16.54
CA ALA A 115 13.86 -2.82 -16.05
C ALA A 115 14.96 -3.18 -17.07
N GLY A 116 14.87 -2.66 -18.29
CA GLY A 116 15.83 -2.95 -19.36
C GLY A 116 15.47 -4.16 -20.21
N GLU A 117 14.26 -4.68 -20.10
CA GLU A 117 13.75 -5.84 -20.84
C GLU A 117 12.90 -5.39 -22.05
N GLU A 118 12.79 -6.23 -23.09
CA GLU A 118 11.93 -5.98 -24.27
C GLU A 118 12.13 -4.59 -24.93
N ILE A 119 13.39 -4.12 -24.99
CA ILE A 119 13.73 -2.79 -25.56
C ILE A 119 13.77 -2.82 -27.10
N ASP A 120 14.06 -3.96 -27.72
CA ASP A 120 14.22 -4.11 -29.18
C ASP A 120 13.10 -3.47 -30.04
N PRO A 121 11.80 -3.55 -29.68
CA PRO A 121 10.74 -2.90 -30.45
C PRO A 121 10.63 -1.37 -30.26
N MET A 122 11.41 -0.76 -29.37
CA MET A 122 11.35 0.68 -29.09
C MET A 122 12.10 1.48 -30.16
N SER A 123 11.55 2.64 -30.54
CA SER A 123 12.26 3.59 -31.38
C SER A 123 13.38 4.31 -30.61
N LEU A 124 14.36 4.85 -31.34
CA LEU A 124 15.47 5.62 -30.74
C LEU A 124 14.95 6.79 -29.86
N ARG A 125 13.86 7.45 -30.28
CA ARG A 125 13.27 8.55 -29.52
C ARG A 125 12.68 8.07 -28.19
N GLU A 126 11.97 6.94 -28.21
CA GLU A 126 11.40 6.36 -26.99
C GLU A 126 12.49 5.87 -26.04
N LEU A 127 13.58 5.32 -26.56
CA LEU A 127 14.72 4.90 -25.76
C LEU A 127 15.42 6.09 -25.08
N GLN A 128 15.62 7.20 -25.80
CA GLN A 128 16.16 8.44 -25.23
C GLN A 128 15.27 9.02 -24.13
N GLN A 129 13.94 8.96 -24.31
CA GLN A 129 12.98 9.38 -23.29
C GLN A 129 13.05 8.50 -22.04
N LEU A 130 13.15 7.18 -22.24
CA LEU A 130 13.29 6.21 -21.16
C LEU A 130 14.58 6.43 -20.36
N GLU A 131 15.71 6.62 -21.06
CA GLU A 131 17.01 6.95 -20.45
C GLU A 131 16.91 8.22 -19.59
N GLN A 132 16.36 9.31 -20.17
CA GLN A 132 16.18 10.57 -19.45
C GLN A 132 15.29 10.41 -18.20
N GLN A 133 14.23 9.60 -18.29
CA GLN A 133 13.32 9.33 -17.19
C GLN A 133 14.04 8.58 -16.05
N ILE A 134 14.80 7.53 -16.38
CA ILE A 134 15.56 6.74 -15.41
C ILE A 134 16.64 7.60 -14.76
N ASP A 135 17.40 8.36 -15.54
CA ASP A 135 18.45 9.24 -15.03
C ASP A 135 17.91 10.28 -14.05
N THR A 136 16.77 10.88 -14.39
CA THR A 136 16.11 11.87 -13.53
C THR A 136 15.62 11.22 -12.23
N ALA A 137 15.00 10.04 -12.32
CA ALA A 137 14.54 9.29 -11.16
C ALA A 137 15.72 8.88 -10.25
N LEU A 138 16.82 8.39 -10.84
CA LEU A 138 18.03 7.98 -10.14
C LEU A 138 18.67 9.15 -9.39
N LYS A 139 18.77 10.33 -10.03
CA LYS A 139 19.25 11.56 -9.39
C LYS A 139 18.41 11.93 -8.18
N ARG A 140 17.08 11.87 -8.29
CA ARG A 140 16.15 12.13 -7.17
C ARG A 140 16.34 11.15 -6.02
N VAL A 141 16.41 9.84 -6.32
CA VAL A 141 16.60 8.79 -5.31
C VAL A 141 17.94 8.97 -4.60
N ARG A 142 19.03 9.21 -5.33
CA ARG A 142 20.36 9.45 -4.76
C ARG A 142 20.39 10.70 -3.87
N SER A 143 19.81 11.80 -4.34
CA SER A 143 19.71 13.03 -3.56
C SER A 143 18.96 12.80 -2.25
N ARG A 144 17.80 12.13 -2.30
CA ARG A 144 17.02 11.82 -1.10
C ARG A 144 17.75 10.89 -0.14
N LYS A 145 18.40 9.85 -0.66
CA LYS A 145 19.22 8.92 0.15
C LYS A 145 20.36 9.65 0.85
N ASN A 146 21.06 10.52 0.13
CA ASN A 146 22.13 11.34 0.71
C ASN A 146 21.59 12.27 1.78
N GLN A 147 20.47 12.96 1.54
CA GLN A 147 19.84 13.82 2.53
C GLN A 147 19.54 13.06 3.83
N LEU A 148 18.90 11.89 3.72
CA LEU A 148 18.58 11.06 4.89
C LEU A 148 19.83 10.59 5.65
N PHE A 149 20.93 10.30 4.95
CA PHE A 149 22.20 9.99 5.62
C PHE A 149 22.77 11.19 6.37
N HIS A 150 22.74 12.40 5.79
CA HIS A 150 23.21 13.61 6.49
C HIS A 150 22.37 13.92 7.73
N GLU A 151 21.04 13.76 7.64
CA GLU A 151 20.13 13.89 8.77
C GLU A 151 20.49 12.88 9.88
N SER A 152 20.68 11.60 9.53
CA SER A 152 21.07 10.55 10.48
C SER A 152 22.42 10.80 11.15
N ILE A 153 23.44 11.19 10.38
CA ILE A 153 24.77 11.54 10.91
C ILE A 153 24.67 12.70 11.89
N SER A 154 23.90 13.75 11.54
CA SER A 154 23.74 14.93 12.39
C SER A 154 23.07 14.58 13.72
N GLU A 155 22.04 13.73 13.69
CA GLU A 155 21.36 13.25 14.90
C GLU A 155 22.29 12.42 15.79
N LEU A 156 23.09 11.52 15.19
CA LEU A 156 24.06 10.72 15.95
C LEU A 156 25.15 11.58 16.58
N GLN A 157 25.70 12.56 15.86
CA GLN A 157 26.69 13.50 16.40
C GLN A 157 26.12 14.35 17.54
N LYS A 158 24.84 14.73 17.47
CA LYS A 158 24.18 15.44 18.56
C LYS A 158 24.05 14.56 19.82
N LYS A 159 23.71 13.29 19.65
CA LYS A 159 23.66 12.31 20.75
C LYS A 159 25.04 12.07 21.36
N GLU A 160 26.07 11.93 20.53
CA GLU A 160 27.46 11.77 20.98
C GLU A 160 27.89 12.95 21.87
N ARG A 161 27.65 14.19 21.43
CA ARG A 161 27.96 15.39 22.22
C ARG A 161 27.22 15.39 23.56
N SER A 162 25.91 15.12 23.55
CA SER A 162 25.12 15.07 24.78
C SER A 162 25.59 14.00 25.77
N LEU A 163 25.95 12.81 25.29
CA LEU A 163 26.47 11.74 26.13
C LEU A 163 27.87 12.07 26.67
N SER A 164 28.73 12.67 25.84
CA SER A 164 30.06 13.13 26.26
C SER A 164 29.96 14.18 27.37
N GLU A 165 29.05 15.15 27.25
CA GLU A 165 28.78 16.14 28.29
C GLU A 165 28.29 15.49 29.59
N GLN A 166 27.33 14.56 29.51
CA GLN A 166 26.82 13.83 30.68
C GLN A 166 27.93 13.02 31.36
N ASN A 167 28.74 12.28 30.59
CA ASN A 167 29.87 11.52 31.10
C ASN A 167 30.92 12.44 31.76
N GLY A 168 31.18 13.62 31.20
CA GLY A 168 32.05 14.63 31.80
C GLY A 168 31.54 15.11 33.15
N VAL A 169 30.24 15.37 33.28
CA VAL A 169 29.62 15.74 34.57
C VAL A 169 29.71 14.61 35.59
N LEU A 170 29.40 13.37 35.18
CA LEU A 170 29.47 12.20 36.05
C LEU A 170 30.90 11.94 36.53
N SER A 171 31.89 12.04 35.64
CA SER A 171 33.31 11.88 36.01
C SER A 171 33.77 12.93 37.03
N LYS A 172 33.31 14.19 36.90
CA LYS A 172 33.58 15.22 37.92
C LYS A 172 32.93 14.90 39.27
N LYS A 173 31.69 14.40 39.26
CA LYS A 173 30.99 13.97 40.50
C LYS A 173 31.69 12.81 41.19
N LEU A 174 32.15 11.80 40.44
CA LEU A 174 32.91 10.68 41.00
C LEU A 174 34.20 11.15 41.67
N LYS A 175 34.96 12.04 41.01
CA LYS A 175 36.17 12.63 41.60
C LYS A 175 35.91 13.47 42.86
N HIS A 176 34.73 14.07 42.98
CA HIS A 176 34.34 14.82 44.18
C HIS A 176 33.98 13.88 45.32
N ASN A 177 33.15 12.86 45.06
CA ASN A 177 32.79 11.83 46.04
C ASN A 177 34.00 11.04 46.53
N GLU A 178 34.95 10.66 45.64
CA GLU A 178 36.19 9.99 46.04
C GLU A 178 37.02 10.85 46.99
N LYS A 179 37.10 12.16 46.73
CA LYS A 179 37.79 13.10 47.63
C LYS A 179 37.09 13.20 48.97
N GLU A 180 35.76 13.32 48.99
CA GLU A 180 34.98 13.37 50.23
C GLU A 180 35.10 12.07 51.05
N SER A 181 35.12 10.90 50.41
CA SER A 181 35.37 9.62 51.09
C SER A 181 36.79 9.52 51.66
N SER A 182 37.81 10.00 50.94
CA SER A 182 39.19 10.03 51.46
C SER A 182 39.41 11.05 52.60
N THR A 183 38.55 12.06 52.73
CA THR A 183 38.66 13.05 53.83
C THR A 183 37.93 12.56 55.09
N GLY A 184 36.84 11.80 54.94
CA GLY A 184 36.14 11.16 56.06
C GLY A 184 36.96 10.07 56.75
N ASP A 185 37.79 9.33 56.01
CA ASP A 185 38.68 8.30 56.58
C ASP A 185 39.85 8.91 57.39
N GLU A 186 40.30 10.12 57.06
CA GLU A 186 41.33 10.84 57.84
C GLU A 186 40.78 11.44 59.14
N ASP A 187 39.52 11.92 59.13
CA ASP A 187 38.84 12.44 60.33
C ASP A 187 38.45 11.30 61.31
N GLU A 188 38.00 10.13 60.82
CA GLU A 188 37.71 8.97 61.69
C GLU A 188 38.98 8.33 62.29
N GLN A 189 40.11 8.32 61.56
CA GLN A 189 41.39 7.84 62.12
C GLN A 189 42.01 8.81 63.14
N SER A 190 41.84 10.12 62.97
CA SER A 190 42.38 11.11 63.90
C SER A 190 41.53 11.25 65.17
N GLU A 191 40.20 11.01 65.11
CA GLU A 191 39.36 10.91 66.32
C GLU A 191 39.60 9.62 67.13
N GLN A 192 39.82 8.46 66.48
CA GLN A 192 40.16 7.22 67.21
C GLN A 192 41.55 7.27 67.85
N GLN A 193 42.51 8.01 67.27
CA GLN A 193 43.86 8.12 67.82
C GLN A 193 43.96 9.13 68.98
N GLN A 194 43.02 10.08 69.09
CA GLN A 194 42.94 11.01 70.23
C GLN A 194 42.25 10.43 71.46
N GLN A 195 41.35 9.45 71.31
CA GLN A 195 40.72 8.78 72.47
C GLN A 195 41.59 7.67 73.12
N GLN A 196 42.66 7.20 72.48
CA GLN A 196 43.57 6.20 73.07
C GLN A 196 44.70 6.77 73.94
N GLN A 197 44.86 8.11 74.03
CA GLN A 197 45.87 8.72 74.93
C GLN A 197 45.32 9.15 76.30
N GLN A 198 44.03 8.92 76.58
CA GLN A 198 43.41 9.18 77.89
C GLN A 198 42.74 7.93 78.47
N SER A 199 43.47 6.81 78.58
CA SER A 199 43.12 5.75 79.54
C SER A 199 44.27 4.76 79.71
N ASN A 200 45.26 5.14 80.52
CA ASN A 200 46.12 4.17 81.19
C ASN A 200 45.40 3.74 82.48
N GLY A 201 44.91 2.51 82.53
CA GLY A 201 44.25 1.97 83.72
C GLY A 201 43.64 0.58 83.53
N GLU A 202 44.43 -0.43 83.89
CA GLU A 202 44.03 -1.75 84.41
C GLU A 202 43.52 -2.88 83.50
N MET A 203 43.87 -4.07 83.98
CA MET A 203 43.79 -5.40 83.39
C MET A 203 42.36 -5.92 83.18
N GLY A 204 42.21 -6.82 82.20
CA GLY A 204 41.11 -7.77 82.18
C GLY A 204 41.24 -8.81 81.08
N LEU A 205 41.61 -10.03 81.45
CA LEU A 205 41.51 -11.24 80.61
C LEU A 205 40.05 -11.49 80.19
N SER A 206 39.79 -11.69 78.90
CA SER A 206 38.86 -12.74 78.46
C SER A 206 38.99 -12.99 76.95
N GLN A 207 39.11 -14.27 76.64
CA GLN A 207 39.27 -14.87 75.34
C GLN A 207 37.88 -15.13 74.75
N GLN A 208 37.61 -14.68 73.52
CA GLN A 208 36.56 -15.30 72.71
C GLN A 208 36.84 -15.18 71.20
N TYR A 209 36.80 -16.33 70.54
CA TYR A 209 37.07 -16.55 69.13
C TYR A 209 35.97 -15.96 68.24
N PHE A 210 36.35 -15.37 67.10
CA PHE A 210 35.44 -15.13 65.98
C PHE A 210 36.04 -15.66 64.68
N VAL A 211 35.25 -16.48 63.99
CA VAL A 211 35.58 -17.27 62.79
C VAL A 211 35.23 -16.46 61.53
N PRO A 212 36.00 -16.53 60.44
CA PRO A 212 35.69 -15.81 59.21
C PRO A 212 34.62 -16.54 58.39
N PRO A 213 33.66 -15.86 57.74
CA PRO A 213 32.75 -16.52 56.81
C PRO A 213 33.43 -16.72 55.45
N GLN A 214 33.38 -17.96 54.96
CA GLN A 214 33.71 -18.35 53.59
C GLN A 214 32.42 -18.59 52.77
N PRO A 215 32.50 -18.57 51.43
CA PRO A 215 31.37 -18.26 50.57
C PRO A 215 30.38 -19.41 50.38
N MET A 216 29.10 -19.09 50.29
CA MET A 216 28.03 -20.04 49.95
C MET A 216 28.07 -20.39 48.46
N GLN A 217 28.42 -21.65 48.17
CA GLN A 217 28.09 -22.34 46.93
C GLN A 217 26.69 -22.96 47.05
N ILE A 218 25.81 -22.69 46.08
CA ILE A 218 24.52 -23.38 45.96
C ILE A 218 24.60 -24.34 44.76
N GLN A 219 24.68 -25.63 45.06
CA GLN A 219 24.58 -26.76 44.12
C GLN A 219 23.12 -27.26 44.08
N ARG A 220 22.56 -27.23 42.87
CA ARG A 220 21.41 -27.97 42.29
C ARG A 220 20.52 -28.83 43.19
N GLN A 221 19.20 -28.62 43.05
CA GLN A 221 18.23 -29.71 42.92
C GLN A 221 17.47 -29.60 41.59
N LEU A 222 17.41 -30.73 40.87
CA LEU A 222 16.62 -30.97 39.68
C LEU A 222 15.17 -31.32 40.07
N GLY A 223 14.21 -30.80 39.33
CA GLY A 223 12.81 -31.23 39.38
C GLY A 223 11.94 -30.42 38.44
N ALA A 224 11.37 -31.08 37.44
CA ALA A 224 10.69 -30.52 36.28
C ALA A 224 9.35 -29.82 36.58
N ALA A 225 9.00 -28.80 35.80
CA ALA A 225 7.84 -28.81 34.88
C ALA A 225 7.35 -27.38 34.51
N SER A 226 7.01 -27.27 33.21
CA SER A 226 6.06 -26.35 32.57
C SER A 226 6.30 -24.82 32.54
N THR A 227 6.45 -24.38 31.28
CA THR A 227 5.90 -23.17 30.64
C THR A 227 6.58 -21.83 30.93
N SER A 228 7.60 -21.52 30.13
CA SER A 228 8.14 -20.18 29.91
C SER A 228 7.44 -19.50 28.73
N LYS A 229 6.82 -18.34 29.00
CA LYS A 229 6.66 -17.24 28.03
C LYS A 229 7.53 -16.10 28.54
N THR A 230 8.63 -15.78 27.87
CA THR A 230 9.17 -14.41 27.79
C THR A 230 10.13 -14.33 26.59
N THR A 231 9.80 -13.40 25.71
CA THR A 231 10.38 -13.09 24.41
C THR A 231 11.83 -12.63 24.50
N GLN A 232 12.73 -13.36 23.83
CA GLN A 232 14.07 -12.89 23.47
C GLN A 232 14.03 -12.36 22.04
N GLN A 233 14.33 -11.08 21.87
CA GLN A 233 14.33 -10.38 20.59
C GLN A 233 15.60 -10.75 19.82
N GLN A 234 15.54 -11.80 19.01
CA GLN A 234 16.54 -12.07 17.98
C GLN A 234 16.26 -11.16 16.77
N GLN A 235 17.28 -10.39 16.37
CA GLN A 235 17.28 -9.64 15.12
C GLN A 235 17.26 -10.64 13.95
N GLN A 236 16.07 -10.89 13.40
CA GLN A 236 15.94 -11.54 12.10
C GLN A 236 16.15 -10.51 11.00
N ILE A 237 17.10 -10.80 10.11
CA ILE A 237 17.28 -10.06 8.86
C ILE A 237 15.96 -10.16 8.07
N PRO A 238 15.37 -9.03 7.62
CA PRO A 238 14.08 -9.06 6.97
C PRO A 238 14.15 -9.71 5.58
N LEU A 239 13.08 -10.40 5.20
CA LEU A 239 12.97 -11.27 4.02
C LEU A 239 13.30 -10.59 2.66
N TRP A 240 13.31 -9.25 2.60
CA TRP A 240 13.68 -8.48 1.41
C TRP A 240 15.21 -8.39 1.18
N MET A 241 16.03 -8.79 2.16
CA MET A 241 17.49 -8.77 2.06
C MET A 241 18.10 -10.07 1.54
N LEU A 242 17.31 -11.10 1.23
CA LEU A 242 17.81 -12.34 0.65
C LEU A 242 17.74 -12.28 -0.88
N PRO A 243 18.86 -12.46 -1.61
CA PRO A 243 18.83 -12.56 -3.07
C PRO A 243 18.11 -13.84 -3.50
N PHE A 244 17.07 -13.69 -4.32
CA PHE A 244 16.37 -14.80 -4.97
C PHE A 244 17.35 -15.57 -5.86
N VAL A 245 17.70 -16.80 -5.46
CA VAL A 245 18.35 -17.78 -6.33
C VAL A 245 17.25 -18.75 -6.75
N HIS A 246 16.82 -18.64 -8.01
CA HIS A 246 15.94 -19.62 -8.65
C HIS A 246 16.81 -20.64 -9.40
N GLU A 247 16.66 -21.91 -9.05
CA GLU A 247 16.76 -23.03 -10.01
C GLU A 247 15.45 -23.16 -10.80
#